data_AF-A0A8S0TIC9-F1
#
_entry.id   AF-A0A8S0TIC9-F1
#
_cell.length_a   1.000
_cell.length_b   1.000
_cell.length_c   1.000
_cell.angle_alpha   90.00
_cell.angle_beta   90.00
_cell.angle_gamma   90.00
#
_symmetry.space_group_name_H-M   'P 1'
#
loop_
_entity.id
_entity.type
_entity.pdbx_description
1 polymer ?
#
loop_
_entity_poly.entity_id
_entity_poly.type
_entity_poly.pdbx_seq_one_letter_code
_entity_poly.pdbx_strand_id
1 'polypeptide(L)'
;MNINPHLPSEYINYLENPLEIIDEAEKAAEKDIWSLIQFTENLRCQHGKEPYSMEILLKKLYVRRMAADLGITRIYASGKMVGMETRMSKKVFRLITDSMASDMHRNSLVFEDGLIKAELLLELPRKQLLKWIFQCLAELYASLPALIKY
;
A
#
# COMPACT_ATOMS: atom_id res chain seq x y z
N MET A 1 -2.22 -1.19 -11.81
CA MET A 1 -3.64 -0.83 -11.67
C MET A 1 -3.85 0.55 -12.26
N ASN A 2 -4.76 0.71 -13.21
CA ASN A 2 -5.04 2.00 -13.83
C ASN A 2 -5.84 2.88 -12.85
N ILE A 3 -5.32 4.05 -12.51
CA ILE A 3 -5.96 5.00 -11.59
C ILE A 3 -6.84 5.88 -12.45
N ASN A 4 -8.10 5.48 -12.63
CA ASN A 4 -9.09 6.40 -13.17
C ASN A 4 -9.68 7.17 -11.97
N PRO A 5 -9.46 8.49 -11.85
CA PRO A 5 -9.76 9.27 -10.65
C PRO A 5 -11.21 9.77 -10.59
N HIS A 6 -12.17 9.05 -11.19
CA HIS A 6 -13.57 9.46 -11.09
C HIS A 6 -14.09 9.20 -9.66
N LEU A 7 -14.06 10.27 -8.86
CA LEU A 7 -14.71 10.36 -7.56
C LEU A 7 -16.23 10.21 -7.73
N PRO A 8 -16.92 9.44 -6.87
CA PRO A 8 -18.38 9.42 -6.81
C PRO A 8 -18.93 10.82 -6.49
N SER A 9 -20.09 11.15 -7.04
CA SER A 9 -20.80 12.43 -6.88
C SER A 9 -21.10 12.82 -5.43
N GLU A 10 -21.11 11.85 -4.51
CA GLU A 10 -21.21 12.06 -3.05
C GLU A 10 -20.06 12.91 -2.47
N TYR A 11 -18.94 13.03 -3.20
CA TYR A 11 -17.75 13.77 -2.78
C TYR A 11 -17.79 15.27 -3.13
N ILE A 12 -18.62 15.67 -4.11
CA ILE A 12 -18.69 17.06 -4.63
C ILE A 12 -19.38 18.00 -3.62
N ASN A 13 -20.12 17.47 -2.64
CA ASN A 13 -20.93 18.28 -1.74
C ASN A 13 -20.32 18.50 -0.33
N TYR A 14 -19.20 17.87 0.03
CA TYR A 14 -18.64 17.92 1.40
C TYR A 14 -17.23 18.52 1.52
N LEU A 15 -16.52 18.70 0.39
CA LEU A 15 -15.19 19.29 0.35
C LEU A 15 -15.24 20.45 -0.63
N GLU A 16 -14.84 21.65 -0.20
CA GLU A 16 -14.90 22.86 -1.03
C GLU A 16 -14.08 22.71 -2.33
N ASN A 17 -13.05 21.86 -2.33
CA ASN A 17 -12.25 21.55 -3.52
C ASN A 17 -11.70 20.10 -3.53
N PRO A 18 -12.45 19.11 -4.04
CA PRO A 18 -12.06 17.70 -3.99
C PRO A 18 -10.86 17.34 -4.88
N LEU A 19 -10.59 18.11 -5.93
CA LEU A 19 -9.44 17.87 -6.82
C LEU A 19 -8.13 18.30 -6.17
N GLU A 20 -8.13 19.43 -5.46
CA GLU A 20 -6.96 19.93 -4.74
C GLU A 20 -6.55 18.97 -3.62
N ILE A 21 -7.51 18.42 -2.87
CA ILE A 21 -7.24 17.41 -1.82
C ILE A 21 -6.61 16.14 -2.41
N ILE A 22 -7.02 15.72 -3.62
CA ILE A 22 -6.39 14.57 -4.29
C ILE A 22 -4.94 14.90 -4.66
N ASP A 23 -4.71 16.07 -5.25
CA ASP A 23 -3.38 16.52 -5.67
C ASP A 23 -2.43 16.66 -4.47
N GLU A 24 -2.91 17.21 -3.35
CA GLU A 24 -2.15 17.26 -2.10
C GLU A 24 -1.81 15.87 -1.56
N ALA A 25 -2.77 14.93 -1.60
CA ALA A 25 -2.54 13.55 -1.17
C ALA A 25 -1.48 12.87 -2.03
N GLU A 26 -1.53 13.08 -3.35
CA GLU A 26 -0.56 12.55 -4.31
C GLU A 26 0.84 13.13 -4.07
N LYS A 27 0.96 14.45 -3.91
CA LYS A 27 2.22 15.13 -3.56
C LYS A 27 2.80 14.65 -2.23
N ALA A 28 1.94 14.46 -1.22
CA ALA A 28 2.35 13.93 0.07
C ALA A 28 2.91 12.50 -0.07
N ALA A 29 2.23 11.66 -0.85
CA ALA A 29 2.68 10.30 -1.15
C ALA A 29 3.99 10.28 -1.96
N GLU A 30 4.18 11.20 -2.92
CA GLU A 30 5.43 11.28 -3.68
C GLU A 30 6.64 11.62 -2.82
N LYS A 31 6.44 12.48 -1.82
CA LYS A 31 7.49 12.95 -0.93
C LYS A 31 8.03 11.83 -0.03
N ASP A 32 7.21 11.30 0.86
CA ASP A 32 7.56 10.20 1.77
C ASP A 32 6.33 9.66 2.53
N ILE A 33 6.47 8.52 3.22
CA ILE A 33 5.36 7.92 3.98
C ILE A 33 4.87 8.83 5.11
N TRP A 34 5.74 9.63 5.72
CA TRP A 34 5.42 10.44 6.89
C TRP A 34 4.54 11.63 6.49
N SER A 35 4.87 12.26 5.37
CA SER A 35 4.07 13.30 4.75
C SER A 35 2.67 12.80 4.40
N LEU A 36 2.55 11.56 3.88
CA LEU A 36 1.26 10.94 3.63
C LEU A 36 0.47 10.65 4.92
N ILE A 37 1.13 10.17 5.98
CA ILE A 37 0.51 9.98 7.30
C ILE A 37 -0.04 11.29 7.83
N GLN A 38 0.80 12.33 7.89
CA GLN A 38 0.41 13.66 8.36
C GLN A 38 -0.75 14.24 7.56
N PHE A 39 -0.73 14.09 6.23
CA PHE A 39 -1.86 14.48 5.38
C PHE A 39 -3.16 13.76 5.80
N THR A 40 -3.12 12.43 5.95
CA THR A 40 -4.32 11.67 6.33
C THR A 40 -4.82 11.98 7.74
N GLU A 41 -3.92 12.24 8.69
CA GLU A 41 -4.30 12.66 10.05
C GLU A 41 -4.95 14.05 10.03
N ASN A 42 -4.37 15.00 9.31
CA ASN A 42 -4.92 16.36 9.18
C ASN A 42 -6.30 16.33 8.51
N LEU A 43 -6.44 15.57 7.42
CA LEU A 43 -7.72 15.39 6.73
C LEU A 43 -8.80 14.87 7.70
N ARG A 44 -8.46 13.86 8.52
CA ARG A 44 -9.39 13.29 9.50
C ARG A 44 -9.70 14.25 10.65
N CYS A 45 -8.74 15.05 11.11
CA CYS A 45 -8.95 16.06 12.13
C CYS A 45 -9.89 17.19 11.65
N GLN A 46 -9.78 17.59 10.38
CA GLN A 46 -10.55 18.69 9.81
C GLN A 46 -11.94 18.27 9.34
N HIS A 47 -12.07 17.08 8.74
CA HIS A 47 -13.29 16.64 8.06
C HIS A 47 -13.94 15.39 8.68
N GLY A 48 -13.33 14.82 9.72
CA GLY A 48 -13.79 13.58 10.33
C GLY A 48 -13.44 12.36 9.48
N LYS A 49 -14.16 11.26 9.69
CA LYS A 49 -13.89 10.01 8.99
C LYS A 49 -14.12 10.18 7.48
N GLU A 50 -13.14 9.74 6.71
CA GLU A 50 -13.13 9.87 5.26
C GLU A 50 -14.28 9.05 4.62
N PRO A 51 -14.94 9.60 3.59
CA PRO A 51 -15.85 8.83 2.76
C PRO A 51 -15.16 7.61 2.16
N TYR A 52 -15.96 6.60 1.81
CA TYR A 52 -15.47 5.32 1.32
C TYR A 52 -14.56 5.43 0.07
N SER A 53 -14.87 6.35 -0.84
CA SER A 53 -14.07 6.62 -2.04
C SER A 53 -12.67 7.12 -1.70
N MET A 54 -12.57 8.06 -0.74
CA MET A 54 -11.30 8.60 -0.27
C MET A 54 -10.50 7.56 0.49
N GLU A 55 -11.15 6.72 1.30
CA GLU A 55 -10.49 5.59 1.97
C GLU A 55 -9.79 4.66 0.96
N ILE A 56 -10.43 4.38 -0.19
CA ILE A 56 -9.83 3.59 -1.27
C ILE A 56 -8.65 4.33 -1.92
N LEU A 57 -8.80 5.62 -2.20
CA LEU A 57 -7.73 6.44 -2.80
C LEU A 57 -6.50 6.45 -1.90
N LEU A 58 -6.68 6.81 -0.62
CA LEU A 58 -5.60 6.85 0.36
C LEU A 58 -4.90 5.50 0.48
N LYS A 59 -5.65 4.39 0.54
CA LYS A 59 -5.05 3.05 0.54
C LYS A 59 -4.21 2.77 -0.70
N LYS A 60 -4.63 3.21 -1.88
CA LYS A 60 -3.81 3.08 -3.10
C LYS A 60 -2.54 3.91 -3.02
N LEU A 61 -2.60 5.12 -2.45
CA LEU A 61 -1.41 5.96 -2.26
C LEU A 61 -0.43 5.34 -1.28
N TYR A 62 -0.91 4.83 -0.15
CA TYR A 62 -0.10 4.07 0.81
C TYR A 62 0.56 2.86 0.16
N VAL A 63 -0.21 2.05 -0.59
CA VAL A 63 0.34 0.89 -1.33
C VAL A 63 1.44 1.33 -2.28
N ARG A 64 1.23 2.41 -3.06
CA ARG A 64 2.23 2.93 -4.00
C ARG A 64 3.49 3.41 -3.28
N ARG A 65 3.35 4.18 -2.20
CA ARG A 65 4.47 4.71 -1.42
C ARG A 65 5.29 3.60 -0.79
N MET A 66 4.65 2.71 -0.03
CA MET A 66 5.33 1.59 0.63
C MET A 66 5.99 0.66 -0.39
N ALA A 67 5.33 0.39 -1.53
CA ALA A 67 5.93 -0.40 -2.60
C ALA A 67 7.21 0.27 -3.12
N ALA A 68 7.19 1.59 -3.37
CA ALA A 68 8.37 2.32 -3.81
C ALA A 68 9.51 2.28 -2.78
N ASP A 69 9.19 2.44 -1.49
CA ASP A 69 10.19 2.38 -0.39
C ASP A 69 10.80 0.98 -0.24
N LEU A 70 10.01 -0.07 -0.51
CA LEU A 70 10.47 -1.46 -0.56
C LEU A 70 11.16 -1.82 -1.89
N GLY A 71 11.29 -0.88 -2.83
CA GLY A 71 11.87 -1.17 -4.15
C GLY A 71 11.04 -2.13 -5.01
N ILE A 72 9.74 -2.24 -4.74
CA ILE A 72 8.75 -2.98 -5.55
C ILE A 72 8.36 -2.09 -6.74
N THR A 73 8.65 -2.56 -7.94
CA THR A 73 8.43 -1.81 -9.20
C THR A 73 7.05 -2.07 -9.80
N ARG A 74 6.45 -3.22 -9.51
CA ARG A 74 5.16 -3.61 -10.07
C ARG A 74 4.43 -4.57 -9.16
N ILE A 75 3.12 -4.35 -9.01
CA ILE A 75 2.20 -5.25 -8.31
C ILE A 75 1.12 -5.70 -9.29
N TYR A 76 0.89 -7.00 -9.35
CA TYR A 76 -0.18 -7.60 -10.13
C TYR A 76 -0.84 -8.74 -9.36
N ALA A 77 -2.07 -9.08 -9.77
CA ALA A 77 -2.78 -10.24 -9.26
C ALA A 77 -3.34 -11.04 -10.44
N SER A 78 -3.27 -12.36 -10.34
CA SER A 78 -3.80 -13.31 -11.32
C SER A 78 -4.40 -14.50 -10.58
N GLY A 79 -5.73 -14.62 -10.62
CA GLY A 79 -6.47 -15.59 -9.82
C GLY A 79 -6.15 -15.43 -8.32
N LYS A 80 -5.61 -16.49 -7.72
CA LYS A 80 -5.22 -16.53 -6.30
C LYS A 80 -3.82 -16.00 -6.01
N MET A 81 -3.05 -15.65 -7.04
CA MET A 81 -1.66 -15.22 -6.88
C MET A 81 -1.55 -13.69 -6.89
N VAL A 82 -0.78 -13.16 -5.96
CA VAL A 82 -0.28 -11.78 -5.99
C VAL A 82 1.22 -11.82 -6.26
N GLY A 83 1.65 -11.09 -7.29
CA GLY A 83 3.06 -10.95 -7.66
C GLY A 83 3.54 -9.52 -7.48
N MET A 84 4.71 -9.37 -6.88
CA MET A 84 5.37 -8.08 -6.62
C MET A 84 6.81 -8.13 -7.15
N GLU A 85 7.04 -7.56 -8.33
CA GLU A 85 8.39 -7.44 -8.90
C GLU A 85 9.19 -6.45 -8.05
N THR A 86 10.40 -6.81 -7.66
CA THR A 86 11.22 -6.01 -6.74
C THR A 86 12.69 -6.02 -7.12
N ARG A 87 13.37 -4.93 -6.79
CA ARG A 87 14.84 -4.82 -6.86
C ARG A 87 15.54 -5.35 -5.62
N MET A 88 14.79 -5.80 -4.60
CA MET A 88 15.36 -6.40 -3.40
C MET A 88 16.11 -7.68 -3.73
N SER A 89 17.22 -7.91 -3.04
CA SER A 89 17.89 -9.22 -3.08
C SER A 89 17.17 -10.22 -2.18
N LYS A 90 17.38 -11.51 -2.42
CA LYS A 90 16.88 -12.59 -1.55
C LYS A 90 17.33 -12.44 -0.09
N LYS A 91 18.52 -11.87 0.14
CA LYS A 91 19.06 -11.62 1.50
C LYS A 91 18.25 -10.52 2.20
N VAL A 92 18.00 -9.41 1.52
CA VAL A 92 17.20 -8.30 2.06
C VAL A 92 15.77 -8.76 2.33
N PHE A 93 15.16 -9.49 1.39
CA PHE A 93 13.83 -10.08 1.57
C PHE A 93 13.76 -10.93 2.84
N ARG A 94 14.72 -11.86 3.05
CA ARG A 94 14.76 -12.71 4.25
C ARG A 94 14.85 -11.91 5.55
N LEU A 95 15.75 -10.92 5.62
CA LEU A 95 15.90 -10.08 6.82
C LEU A 95 14.60 -9.36 7.19
N ILE A 96 13.89 -8.83 6.18
CA ILE A 96 12.59 -8.20 6.37
C ILE A 96 11.56 -9.23 6.84
N THR A 97 11.41 -10.36 6.13
CA THR A 97 10.38 -11.35 6.45
C THR A 97 10.59 -12.03 7.80
N ASP A 98 11.82 -12.29 8.19
CA ASP A 98 12.15 -12.89 9.50
C ASP A 98 11.82 -11.94 10.67
N SER A 99 11.73 -10.63 10.38
CA SER A 99 11.40 -9.58 11.34
C SER A 99 9.93 -9.14 11.29
N MET A 100 9.08 -9.81 10.50
CA MET A 100 7.64 -9.52 10.44
C MET A 100 6.94 -10.03 11.69
N ALA A 101 6.00 -9.24 12.23
CA ALA A 101 5.20 -9.65 13.39
C ALA A 101 4.13 -10.68 13.01
N SER A 102 3.57 -10.57 11.80
CA SER A 102 2.51 -11.46 11.34
C SER A 102 3.04 -12.73 10.69
N ASP A 103 2.96 -13.85 11.40
CA ASP A 103 3.29 -15.18 10.83
C ASP A 103 2.44 -15.53 9.60
N MET A 104 1.17 -15.10 9.58
CA MET A 104 0.28 -15.32 8.43
C MET A 104 0.84 -14.69 7.15
N HIS A 105 1.23 -13.42 7.21
CA HIS A 105 1.82 -12.74 6.04
C HIS A 105 3.20 -13.32 5.71
N ARG A 106 4.05 -13.54 6.73
CA ARG A 106 5.38 -14.13 6.54
C ARG A 106 5.33 -15.45 5.79
N ASN A 107 4.46 -16.37 6.24
CA ASN A 107 4.36 -17.72 5.66
C ASN A 107 3.69 -17.73 4.29
N SER A 108 2.99 -16.65 3.90
CA SER A 108 2.37 -16.53 2.57
C SER A 108 3.35 -16.06 1.49
N LEU A 109 4.49 -15.47 1.87
CA LEU A 109 5.41 -14.80 0.94
C LEU A 109 6.57 -15.71 0.55
N VAL A 110 6.80 -15.81 -0.76
CA VAL A 110 7.93 -16.53 -1.35
C VAL A 110 8.70 -15.60 -2.28
N PHE A 111 10.02 -15.61 -2.19
CA PHE A 111 10.88 -14.85 -3.10
C PHE A 111 11.57 -15.78 -4.11
N GLU A 112 11.35 -15.50 -5.39
CA GLU A 112 11.90 -16.25 -6.51
C GLU A 112 12.23 -15.29 -7.66
N ASP A 113 13.47 -15.28 -8.14
CA ASP A 113 13.91 -14.52 -9.32
C ASP A 113 13.50 -13.03 -9.37
N GLY A 114 13.63 -12.32 -8.26
CA GLY A 114 13.26 -10.89 -8.18
C GLY A 114 11.76 -10.63 -8.07
N LEU A 115 10.97 -11.69 -7.83
CA LEU A 115 9.53 -11.63 -7.65
C LEU A 115 9.18 -12.13 -6.25
N ILE A 116 8.46 -11.30 -5.49
CA ILE A 116 7.78 -11.73 -4.28
C ILE A 116 6.39 -12.22 -4.68
N LYS A 117 6.11 -13.49 -4.41
CA LYS A 117 4.83 -14.16 -4.68
C LYS A 117 4.08 -14.37 -3.38
N ALA A 118 2.77 -14.19 -3.42
CA ALA A 118 1.87 -14.64 -2.36
C ALA A 118 0.71 -15.42 -2.95
N GLU A 119 0.45 -16.60 -2.40
CA GLU A 119 -0.72 -17.41 -2.74
C GLU A 119 -1.83 -17.22 -1.71
N LEU A 120 -2.99 -16.77 -2.19
CA LEU A 120 -4.19 -16.58 -1.39
C LEU A 120 -5.01 -17.87 -1.37
N LEU A 121 -5.74 -18.12 -0.28
CA LEU A 121 -6.64 -19.29 -0.19
C LEU A 121 -7.72 -19.28 -1.28
N LEU A 122 -8.23 -18.08 -1.59
CA LEU A 122 -9.22 -17.82 -2.63
C LEU A 122 -8.89 -16.53 -3.37
N GLU A 123 -9.42 -16.40 -4.58
CA GLU A 123 -9.35 -15.15 -5.32
C GLU A 123 -10.21 -14.10 -4.61
N LEU A 124 -9.59 -12.97 -4.28
CA LEU A 124 -10.25 -11.90 -3.53
C LEU A 124 -10.90 -10.88 -4.46
N PRO A 125 -12.12 -10.40 -4.16
CA PRO A 125 -12.68 -9.24 -4.81
C PRO A 125 -11.75 -8.03 -4.72
N ARG A 126 -11.75 -7.14 -5.72
CA ARG A 126 -10.82 -6.00 -5.85
C ARG A 126 -10.59 -5.20 -4.57
N LYS A 127 -11.65 -4.94 -3.80
CA LYS A 127 -11.57 -4.21 -2.52
C LYS A 127 -10.81 -4.99 -1.44
N GLN A 128 -11.12 -6.27 -1.29
CA GLN A 128 -10.48 -7.14 -0.31
C GLN A 128 -9.03 -7.38 -0.69
N LEU A 129 -8.75 -7.53 -1.99
CA LEU A 129 -7.40 -7.63 -2.52
C LEU A 129 -6.57 -6.37 -2.20
N LEU A 130 -7.10 -5.16 -2.44
CA LEU A 130 -6.41 -3.92 -2.10
C LEU A 130 -6.10 -3.84 -0.59
N LYS A 131 -7.06 -4.23 0.26
CA LYS A 131 -6.87 -4.26 1.72
C LYS A 131 -5.77 -5.24 2.11
N TRP A 132 -5.77 -6.44 1.52
CA TRP A 132 -4.76 -7.46 1.76
C TRP A 132 -3.37 -6.98 1.33
N ILE A 133 -3.23 -6.41 0.12
CA ILE A 133 -1.96 -5.85 -0.37
C ILE A 133 -1.48 -4.73 0.56
N PHE A 134 -2.37 -3.82 0.96
CA PHE A 134 -2.04 -2.75 1.91
C PHE A 134 -1.48 -3.32 3.23
N GLN A 135 -2.13 -4.33 3.81
CA GLN A 135 -1.68 -4.95 5.06
C GLN A 135 -0.35 -5.68 4.89
N CYS A 136 -0.19 -6.44 3.80
CA CYS A 136 1.06 -7.13 3.49
C CYS A 136 2.23 -6.15 3.35
N LEU A 137 2.04 -5.05 2.63
CA LEU A 137 3.08 -4.03 2.45
C LEU A 137 3.35 -3.26 3.74
N ALA A 138 2.33 -2.99 4.56
CA ALA A 138 2.51 -2.33 5.85
C ALA A 138 3.37 -3.17 6.80
N GLU A 139 3.17 -4.50 6.82
CA GLU A 139 4.02 -5.41 7.60
C GLU A 139 5.46 -5.45 7.07
N LEU A 140 5.65 -5.56 5.75
CA LEU A 140 6.99 -5.50 5.14
C LEU A 140 7.69 -4.17 5.44
N TYR A 141 6.96 -3.05 5.34
CA TYR A 141 7.47 -1.72 5.61
C TYR A 141 7.85 -1.55 7.09
N ALA A 142 7.00 -2.01 8.02
CA ALA A 142 7.26 -1.96 9.45
C ALA A 142 8.51 -2.76 9.87
N SER A 143 8.92 -3.74 9.06
CA SER A 143 10.13 -4.54 9.26
C SER A 143 11.39 -3.92 8.65
N LEU A 144 11.31 -2.83 7.87
CA LEU A 144 12.49 -2.15 7.31
C LEU A 144 13.56 -1.77 8.35
N PRO A 145 13.24 -1.32 9.58
CA PRO A 145 14.25 -1.00 10.59
C PRO A 145 15.17 -2.19 10.95
N ALA A 146 14.78 -3.43 10.66
CA ALA A 146 15.65 -4.59 10.84
C ALA A 146 16.92 -4.53 9.97
N LEU A 147 16.88 -3.82 8.84
CA LEU A 147 18.02 -3.65 7.94
C LEU A 147 19.11 -2.74 8.52
N ILE A 148 18.79 -1.88 9.49
CA ILE A 148 19.75 -0.96 10.13
C ILE A 148 20.59 -1.69 11.19
N LYS A 149 20.13 -2.86 11.65
CA LYS A 149 20.80 -3.66 12.69
C LYS A 149 21.90 -4.58 12.15
N TYR A 150 22.11 -4.60 10.82
CA TYR A 150 23.06 -5.47 10.11
C TYR A 150 23.94 -4.66 9.16
#